data_AF-A0A8I1ML91-F1
#
_entry.id   AF-A0A8I1ML91-F1
#
_cell.length_a   1.000
_cell.length_b   1.000
_cell.length_c   1.000
_cell.angle_alpha   90.00
_cell.angle_beta   90.00
_cell.angle_gamma   90.00
#
_symmetry.space_group_name_H-M   'P 1'
#
loop_
_entity.id
_entity.type
_entity.pdbx_description
1 polymer ?
#
loop_
_entity_poly.entity_id
_entity_poly.type
_entity_poly.pdbx_seq_one_letter_code
_entity_poly.pdbx_strand_id
1 'polypeptide(L)'
;MKSKDNAGSSERPTEKRPEALAEIRDAKLYRIEHKTFEEYCRTKWNFTKTQANRLIGAAQVTENLTPMGVKPNTESQARPLTKLPPDKQPEAWSKAATEQDIQHCID
;
A
#
# COMPACT_ATOMS: atom_id res chain seq x y z
N MET A 1 -21.79 -20.58 -30.79
CA MET A 1 -20.43 -20.62 -30.24
C MET A 1 -19.93 -19.19 -30.09
N LYS A 2 -19.86 -18.63 -28.88
CA LYS A 2 -19.12 -17.38 -28.63
C LYS A 2 -17.89 -17.77 -27.84
N SER A 3 -16.78 -18.00 -28.55
CA SER A 3 -15.46 -18.08 -27.96
C SER A 3 -15.20 -16.75 -27.27
N LYS A 4 -15.15 -16.78 -25.94
CA LYS A 4 -14.57 -15.69 -25.17
C LYS A 4 -13.09 -16.03 -25.12
N ASP A 5 -12.36 -15.45 -26.05
CA ASP A 5 -10.91 -15.48 -26.01
C ASP A 5 -10.46 -14.80 -24.72
N ASN A 6 -9.91 -15.63 -23.86
CA ASN A 6 -9.26 -15.34 -22.62
C ASN A 6 -7.92 -14.67 -22.93
N ALA A 7 -7.85 -13.34 -22.83
CA ALA A 7 -6.60 -12.59 -22.82
C ALA A 7 -6.86 -11.21 -22.20
N GLY A 8 -6.75 -11.13 -20.88
CA GLY A 8 -7.02 -9.90 -20.13
C GLY A 8 -6.16 -9.81 -18.87
N SER A 9 -4.86 -9.59 -19.09
CA SER A 9 -3.96 -8.92 -18.15
C SER A 9 -3.57 -9.69 -16.88
N SER A 10 -2.78 -10.74 -17.04
CA SER A 10 -1.87 -11.23 -16.00
C SER A 10 -0.54 -10.48 -16.07
N GLU A 11 -0.57 -9.17 -15.86
CA GLU A 11 0.64 -8.38 -15.55
C GLU A 11 0.33 -7.64 -14.25
N ARG A 12 0.88 -8.14 -13.14
CA ARG A 12 0.94 -7.33 -11.91
C ARG A 12 1.79 -6.10 -12.27
N PRO A 13 1.30 -4.85 -12.15
CA PRO A 13 2.16 -3.69 -12.37
C PRO A 13 3.19 -3.64 -11.24
N THR A 14 4.37 -4.20 -11.48
CA THR A 14 5.46 -4.41 -10.51
C THR A 14 6.24 -3.14 -10.18
N GLU A 15 5.71 -1.95 -10.47
CA GLU A 15 6.45 -0.68 -10.37
C GLU A 15 5.77 0.40 -9.54
N LYS A 16 4.79 0.04 -8.71
CA LYS A 16 4.23 0.96 -7.70
C LYS A 16 4.93 0.75 -6.37
N ARG A 17 6.20 1.17 -6.29
CA ARG A 17 6.95 1.16 -5.03
C ARG A 17 6.45 2.31 -4.15
N PRO A 18 5.76 2.03 -3.03
CA PRO A 18 5.27 3.08 -2.14
C PRO A 18 6.39 3.90 -1.51
N GLU A 19 7.62 3.36 -1.43
CA GLU A 19 8.80 4.07 -0.95
C GLU A 19 9.15 5.24 -1.88
N ALA A 20 9.16 4.99 -3.19
CA ALA A 20 9.42 6.04 -4.19
C ALA A 20 8.33 7.12 -4.19
N LEU A 21 7.07 6.74 -3.94
CA LEU A 21 5.94 7.66 -3.84
C LEU A 21 6.11 8.66 -2.69
N ALA A 22 6.61 8.21 -1.55
CA ALA A 22 6.87 9.05 -0.39
C ALA A 22 7.95 10.10 -0.71
N GLU A 23 9.07 9.66 -1.27
CA GLU A 23 10.17 10.54 -1.67
C GLU A 23 9.73 11.59 -2.68
N ILE A 24 9.01 11.19 -3.73
CA ILE A 24 8.53 12.10 -4.77
C ILE A 24 7.58 13.16 -4.20
N ARG A 25 6.73 12.77 -3.25
CA ARG A 25 5.81 13.70 -2.56
C ARG A 25 6.57 14.67 -1.66
N ASP A 26 7.46 14.16 -0.83
CA ASP A 26 8.10 14.90 0.26
C ASP A 26 9.21 15.82 -0.26
N ALA A 27 10.01 15.35 -1.21
CA ALA A 27 10.99 16.15 -1.95
C ALA A 27 10.36 16.99 -3.07
N LYS A 28 9.03 16.90 -3.28
CA LYS A 28 8.26 17.63 -4.30
C LYS A 28 8.80 17.45 -5.71
N LEU A 29 9.37 16.29 -6.03
CA LEU A 29 9.94 15.98 -7.35
C LEU A 29 8.91 16.07 -8.47
N TYR A 30 7.62 15.87 -8.14
CA TYR A 30 6.51 16.05 -9.07
C TYR A 30 6.44 17.46 -9.68
N ARG A 31 7.03 18.49 -9.03
CA ARG A 31 6.99 19.88 -9.49
C ARG A 31 7.79 20.14 -10.77
N ILE A 32 8.63 19.20 -11.19
CA ILE A 32 9.37 19.30 -12.44
C ILE A 32 8.41 19.28 -13.63
N GLU A 33 7.37 18.44 -13.59
CA GLU A 33 6.45 18.22 -14.71
C GLU A 33 4.99 18.60 -14.38
N HIS A 34 4.61 18.66 -13.10
CA HIS A 34 3.21 18.83 -12.68
C HIS A 34 3.05 19.87 -11.57
N LYS A 35 1.92 20.60 -11.60
CA LYS A 35 1.67 21.67 -10.62
C LYS A 35 1.32 21.13 -9.24
N THR A 36 0.69 19.96 -9.21
CA THR A 36 0.22 19.34 -7.98
C THR A 36 0.56 17.86 -7.94
N PHE A 37 0.70 17.32 -6.73
CA PHE A 37 0.92 15.88 -6.54
C PHE A 37 -0.27 15.06 -7.03
N GLU A 38 -1.49 15.61 -6.98
CA GLU A 38 -2.68 14.93 -7.50
C GLU A 38 -2.66 14.78 -9.02
N GLU A 39 -2.28 15.84 -9.74
CA GLU A 39 -2.12 15.80 -11.20
C GLU A 39 -1.05 14.80 -11.63
N TYR A 40 0.06 14.76 -10.88
CA TYR A 40 1.11 13.77 -11.06
C TYR A 40 0.59 12.34 -10.86
N CYS A 41 -0.11 12.08 -9.75
CA CYS A 41 -0.69 10.78 -9.46
C CYS A 41 -1.67 10.32 -10.55
N ARG A 42 -2.53 11.23 -11.01
CA ARG A 42 -3.50 10.94 -12.07
C ARG A 42 -2.80 10.63 -13.38
N THR A 43 -1.80 11.42 -13.77
CA THR A 43 -1.14 11.32 -15.08
C THR A 43 -0.20 10.12 -15.19
N LYS A 44 0.66 9.89 -14.19
CA LYS A 44 1.69 8.84 -14.27
C LYS A 44 1.17 7.45 -13.90
N TRP A 45 0.20 7.38 -13.00
CA TRP A 45 -0.17 6.11 -12.35
C TRP A 45 -1.67 5.82 -12.34
N ASN A 46 -2.47 6.72 -12.92
CA ASN A 46 -3.92 6.60 -13.06
C ASN A 46 -4.65 6.36 -11.73
N PHE A 47 -4.22 7.05 -10.67
CA PHE A 47 -4.84 6.94 -9.35
C PHE A 47 -4.90 8.27 -8.60
N THR A 48 -5.77 8.33 -7.60
CA THR A 48 -6.00 9.55 -6.82
C THR A 48 -4.89 9.81 -5.82
N LYS A 49 -4.69 11.07 -5.45
CA LYS A 49 -3.81 11.47 -4.34
C LYS A 49 -4.14 10.70 -3.04
N THR A 50 -5.43 10.44 -2.78
CA THR A 50 -5.87 9.68 -1.62
C THR A 50 -5.33 8.26 -1.63
N GLN A 51 -5.36 7.60 -2.78
CA GLN A 51 -4.80 6.25 -2.92
C GLN A 51 -3.27 6.27 -2.80
N ALA A 52 -2.59 7.28 -3.35
CA ALA A 52 -1.15 7.46 -3.14
C ALA A 52 -0.78 7.58 -1.66
N ASN A 53 -1.49 8.43 -0.90
CA ASN A 53 -1.25 8.59 0.52
C ASN A 53 -1.51 7.32 1.34
N ARG A 54 -2.50 6.51 0.94
CA ARG A 54 -2.76 5.20 1.55
C ARG A 54 -1.61 4.23 1.33
N LEU A 55 -1.08 4.14 0.11
CA LEU A 55 0.07 3.31 -0.20
C LEU A 55 1.31 3.75 0.58
N ILE A 56 1.57 5.05 0.65
CA ILE A 56 2.67 5.62 1.44
C ILE A 56 2.52 5.24 2.92
N GLY A 57 1.33 5.43 3.51
CA GLY A 57 1.08 5.08 4.90
C GLY A 57 1.25 3.58 5.17
N ALA A 58 0.81 2.72 4.26
CA ALA A 58 0.98 1.28 4.39
C ALA A 58 2.46 0.85 4.37
N ALA A 59 3.29 1.49 3.55
CA ALA A 59 4.73 1.23 3.53
C ALA A 59 5.41 1.66 4.84
N GLN A 60 5.08 2.84 5.35
CA GLN A 60 5.59 3.33 6.63
C GLN A 60 5.24 2.38 7.79
N VAL A 61 4.00 1.86 7.82
CA VAL A 61 3.60 0.84 8.79
C VAL A 61 4.45 -0.42 8.62
N THR A 62 4.63 -0.89 7.39
CA THR A 62 5.41 -2.10 7.10
C THR A 62 6.88 -1.96 7.51
N GLU A 63 7.46 -0.77 7.38
CA GLU A 63 8.79 -0.44 7.88
C GLU A 63 8.83 -0.44 9.42
N ASN A 64 7.84 0.18 10.08
CA ASN A 64 7.75 0.19 11.55
C ASN A 64 7.58 -1.21 12.16
N LEU A 65 7.04 -2.14 11.38
CA LEU A 65 6.91 -3.54 11.78
C LEU A 65 8.19 -4.33 11.58
N THR A 66 9.28 -3.77 11.03
CA THR A 66 10.57 -4.50 10.99
C THR A 66 11.26 -4.51 12.37
N PRO A 67 11.86 -5.63 12.81
CA PRO A 67 12.11 -6.89 12.10
C PRO A 67 11.03 -7.99 12.29
N MET A 68 9.78 -7.64 12.67
CA MET A 68 8.72 -8.65 12.80
C MET A 68 8.56 -9.44 11.49
N GLY A 69 8.52 -10.77 11.61
CA GLY A 69 8.47 -11.67 10.47
C GLY A 69 7.14 -11.64 9.72
N VAL A 70 6.03 -11.39 10.43
CA VAL A 70 4.69 -11.30 9.84
C VAL A 70 4.38 -9.84 9.53
N LYS A 71 4.10 -9.54 8.25
CA LYS A 71 3.78 -8.20 7.77
C LYS A 71 2.38 -8.15 7.14
N PRO A 72 1.73 -6.98 7.10
CA PRO A 72 0.51 -6.80 6.34
C PRO A 72 0.76 -7.14 4.86
N ASN A 73 -0.07 -8.01 4.29
CA ASN A 73 0.02 -8.41 2.89
C ASN A 73 -0.71 -7.42 1.97
N THR A 74 -1.60 -6.60 2.52
CA THR A 74 -2.43 -5.66 1.75
C THR A 74 -2.47 -4.27 2.40
N GLU A 75 -2.67 -3.22 1.59
CA GLU A 75 -2.88 -1.85 2.10
C GLU A 75 -4.05 -1.80 3.10
N SER A 76 -5.13 -2.54 2.83
CA SER A 76 -6.29 -2.61 3.70
C SER A 76 -5.95 -3.12 5.11
N GLN A 77 -5.01 -4.07 5.25
CA GLN A 77 -4.55 -4.55 6.55
C GLN A 77 -3.66 -3.53 7.27
N ALA A 78 -2.85 -2.77 6.54
CA ALA A 78 -1.98 -1.74 7.12
C ALA A 78 -2.72 -0.43 7.47
N ARG A 79 -3.80 -0.11 6.74
CA ARG A 79 -4.55 1.16 6.86
C ARG A 79 -5.08 1.46 8.27
N PRO A 80 -5.59 0.51 9.06
CA PRO A 80 -5.98 0.78 10.44
C PRO A 80 -4.78 1.20 11.32
N LEU A 81 -3.60 0.60 11.07
CA LEU A 81 -2.38 0.86 11.84
C LEU A 81 -1.84 2.27 11.59
N THR A 82 -2.07 2.86 10.42
CA THR A 82 -1.64 4.24 10.12
C THR A 82 -2.28 5.28 11.05
N LYS A 83 -3.36 4.93 11.76
CA LYS A 83 -4.03 5.81 12.73
C LYS A 83 -3.41 5.74 14.13
N LEU A 84 -2.54 4.77 14.37
CA LEU A 84 -1.88 4.57 15.65
C LEU A 84 -0.51 5.24 15.65
N PRO A 85 -0.03 5.73 16.81
CA PRO A 85 1.36 6.10 17.01
C PRO A 85 2.30 4.97 16.58
N PRO A 86 3.47 5.25 15.97
CA PRO A 86 4.39 4.23 15.46
C PRO A 86 4.78 3.16 16.48
N ASP A 87 4.95 3.54 17.75
CA ASP A 87 5.26 2.68 18.90
C ASP A 87 4.16 1.65 19.21
N LYS A 88 2.90 1.96 18.86
CA LYS A 88 1.74 1.08 19.12
C LYS A 88 1.37 0.18 17.93
N GLN A 89 1.94 0.44 16.75
CA GLN A 89 1.65 -0.34 15.54
C GLN A 89 2.09 -1.82 15.67
N PRO A 90 3.29 -2.14 16.19
CA PRO A 90 3.72 -3.54 16.39
C PRO A 90 2.80 -4.33 17.32
N GLU A 91 2.42 -3.74 18.46
CA GLU A 91 1.55 -4.39 19.43
C GLU A 91 0.16 -4.68 18.84
N ALA A 92 -0.43 -3.69 18.16
CA ALA A 92 -1.71 -3.84 17.50
C ALA A 92 -1.67 -4.87 16.37
N TRP A 93 -0.59 -4.88 15.58
CA TRP A 93 -0.40 -5.86 14.51
C TRP A 93 -0.22 -7.27 15.05
N SER A 94 0.56 -7.45 16.12
CA SER A 94 0.76 -8.77 16.74
C SER A 94 -0.56 -9.38 17.19
N LYS A 95 -1.45 -8.60 17.82
CA LYS A 95 -2.78 -9.07 18.25
C LYS A 95 -3.66 -9.46 17.06
N ALA A 96 -3.65 -8.64 16.00
CA ALA A 96 -4.44 -8.89 14.80
C ALA A 96 -3.93 -10.09 13.99
N ALA A 97 -2.61 -10.28 13.89
CA ALA A 97 -2.00 -11.40 13.18
C ALA A 97 -2.32 -12.74 13.86
N THR A 98 -2.28 -12.80 15.19
CA THR A 98 -2.67 -14.00 15.94
C THR A 98 -4.15 -14.36 15.76
N GLU A 99 -5.01 -13.38 15.53
CA GLU A 99 -6.45 -13.60 15.30
C GLU A 99 -6.75 -13.97 13.83
N GLN A 100 -5.98 -13.44 12.87
CA GLN A 100 -6.07 -13.82 11.45
C GLN A 100 -5.71 -15.29 11.21
N ASP A 101 -4.77 -15.84 11.97
CA ASP A 101 -4.41 -17.26 11.91
C ASP A 101 -5.56 -18.17 12.37
N ILE A 102 -6.43 -17.71 13.28
CA ILE A 102 -7.59 -18.49 13.77
C ILE A 102 -8.66 -18.61 12.68
N GLN A 103 -8.84 -17.57 11.85
CA GLN A 103 -9.86 -17.58 10.80
C GLN A 103 -9.47 -18.46 9.60
N HIS A 104 -8.17 -18.67 9.36
CA HIS A 104 -7.68 -19.50 8.25
C HIS A 104 -7.54 -20.99 8.60
N CYS A 105 -7.82 -21.38 9.85
CA CYS A 105 -7.82 -22.78 10.29
C CYS A 105 -9.22 -23.41 10.43
N ILE A 106 -10.30 -22.72 10.01
CA ILE A 106 -11.69 -23.22 10.08
C ILE A 106 -12.28 -23.51 8.68
N ASP A 107 -11.49 -23.46 7.61
CA ASP A 107 -11.91 -23.87 6.25
C ASP A 107 -11.23 -25.17 5.80
#